data_AF-A0A950CZD0-F1
#
_entry.id   AF-A0A950CZD0-F1
#
_cell.length_a   1.000
_cell.length_b   1.000
_cell.length_c   1.000
_cell.angle_alpha   90.00
_cell.angle_beta   90.00
_cell.angle_gamma   90.00
#
_symmetry.space_group_name_H-M   'P 1'
#
loop_
_entity.id
_entity.type
_entity.pdbx_description
1 polymer ?
#
loop_
_entity_poly.entity_id
_entity_poly.type
_entity_poly.pdbx_seq_one_letter_code
_entity_poly.pdbx_strand_id
1 'polypeptide(L)'
;MPRKSSTAASIRSILTVVLAVLLAFLAGRWSGSDAHVRAAGGDPPQIEVRDINGGTSLVIFYPTEKKVYVYQTPFVGLPNWPCAYSFTLGAPGAPINRQPCPSLQ
;
A
#
# COMPACT_ATOMS: atom_id res chain seq x y z
N MET A 1 -24.43 -5.13 63.14
CA MET A 1 -23.94 -4.21 62.10
C MET A 1 -23.19 -5.00 61.03
N PRO A 2 -23.71 -5.22 59.80
CA PRO A 2 -22.94 -5.83 58.72
C PRO A 2 -22.51 -4.78 57.66
N ARG A 3 -21.22 -4.75 57.34
CA ARG A 3 -20.61 -3.92 56.26
C ARG A 3 -21.03 -4.44 54.89
N LYS A 4 -21.95 -3.71 54.23
CA LYS A 4 -22.17 -3.78 52.77
C LYS A 4 -21.27 -2.72 52.13
N SER A 5 -20.20 -3.11 51.44
CA SER A 5 -19.47 -2.26 50.46
C SER A 5 -18.18 -2.98 50.07
N SER A 6 -17.84 -2.98 48.78
CA SER A 6 -16.50 -3.32 48.22
C SER A 6 -16.42 -4.55 47.29
N THR A 7 -17.39 -4.77 46.40
CA THR A 7 -17.20 -5.65 45.22
C THR A 7 -17.57 -4.98 43.89
N ALA A 8 -18.51 -4.03 43.89
CA ALA A 8 -18.94 -3.34 42.67
C ALA A 8 -17.91 -2.32 42.11
N ALA A 9 -17.05 -1.75 42.96
CA ALA A 9 -16.03 -0.79 42.54
C ALA A 9 -14.88 -1.45 41.74
N SER A 10 -14.52 -2.69 42.08
CA SER A 10 -13.43 -3.44 41.41
C SER A 10 -13.80 -3.81 39.97
N ILE A 11 -15.02 -4.26 39.74
CA ILE A 11 -15.50 -4.70 38.41
C ILE A 11 -15.58 -3.52 37.43
N ARG A 12 -16.03 -2.35 37.89
CA ARG A 12 -16.08 -1.13 37.05
C ARG A 12 -14.68 -0.69 36.62
N SER A 13 -13.70 -0.80 37.51
CA SER A 13 -12.30 -0.45 37.21
C SER A 13 -11.68 -1.40 36.18
N ILE A 14 -11.98 -2.70 36.27
CA ILE A 14 -11.52 -3.70 35.30
C ILE A 14 -12.16 -3.44 33.93
N LEU A 15 -13.46 -3.16 33.89
CA LEU A 15 -14.19 -2.89 32.65
C LEU A 15 -13.63 -1.67 31.91
N THR A 16 -13.31 -0.59 32.63
CA THR A 16 -12.71 0.63 32.04
C THR A 16 -11.33 0.37 31.45
N VAL A 17 -10.50 -0.45 32.10
CA VAL A 17 -9.17 -0.79 31.59
C VAL A 17 -9.28 -1.65 30.32
N VAL A 18 -10.15 -2.65 30.33
CA VAL A 18 -10.37 -3.51 29.15
C VAL A 18 -10.89 -2.70 27.96
N LEU A 19 -11.83 -1.77 28.21
CA LEU A 19 -12.39 -0.92 27.16
C LEU A 19 -11.32 0.03 26.58
N ALA A 20 -10.47 0.61 27.42
CA ALA A 20 -9.38 1.48 26.98
C ALA A 20 -8.35 0.73 26.11
N VAL A 21 -8.02 -0.52 26.48
CA VAL A 21 -7.10 -1.36 25.70
C VAL A 21 -7.71 -1.71 24.34
N LEU A 22 -8.98 -2.08 24.28
CA LEU A 22 -9.66 -2.40 23.02
C LEU A 22 -9.74 -1.20 22.09
N LEU A 23 -10.03 0.00 22.61
CA LEU A 23 -10.07 1.24 21.83
C LEU A 23 -8.69 1.61 21.28
N ALA A 24 -7.63 1.47 22.08
CA ALA A 24 -6.26 1.71 21.62
C ALA A 24 -5.85 0.72 20.51
N PHE A 25 -6.24 -0.55 20.62
CA PHE A 25 -5.93 -1.57 19.63
C PHE A 25 -6.69 -1.36 18.31
N LEU A 26 -7.96 -0.98 18.39
CA LEU A 26 -8.78 -0.66 17.22
C LEU A 26 -8.28 0.60 16.50
N ALA A 27 -7.85 1.62 17.24
CA ALA A 27 -7.26 2.84 16.66
C ALA A 27 -5.90 2.56 15.99
N GLY A 28 -5.04 1.74 16.62
CA GLY A 28 -3.73 1.39 16.07
C GLY A 28 -3.81 0.57 14.77
N ARG A 29 -4.83 -0.29 14.62
CA ARG A 29 -4.98 -1.16 13.43
C ARG A 29 -5.23 -0.38 12.14
N TRP A 30 -5.77 0.83 12.21
CA TRP A 30 -6.09 1.64 11.02
C TRP A 30 -5.09 2.76 10.74
N SER A 31 -4.25 3.15 11.71
CA SER A 31 -3.38 4.33 11.56
C SER A 31 -2.04 4.06 10.84
N GLY A 32 -1.77 2.83 10.38
CA GLY A 32 -0.45 2.46 9.84
C GLY A 32 -0.42 1.69 8.52
N SER A 33 -1.57 1.34 7.94
CA SER A 33 -1.62 0.44 6.76
C SER A 33 -1.52 1.14 5.41
N ASP A 34 -1.63 2.47 5.35
CA ASP A 34 -1.53 3.24 4.09
C ASP A 34 -0.14 3.83 3.85
N ALA A 35 0.83 3.52 4.72
CA ALA A 35 2.23 3.84 4.46
C ALA A 35 2.72 2.92 3.34
N HIS A 36 2.53 3.36 2.09
CA HIS A 36 3.22 2.79 0.93
C HIS A 36 4.71 2.64 1.30
N VAL A 37 5.17 1.39 1.38
CA VAL A 37 6.56 1.06 1.68
C VAL A 37 7.42 1.62 0.55
N ARG A 38 7.91 2.84 0.71
CA ARG A 38 8.92 3.41 -0.17
C ARG A 38 10.25 2.85 0.30
N ALA A 39 10.77 1.87 -0.44
CA ALA A 39 12.12 1.38 -0.22
C ALA A 39 13.11 2.57 -0.33
N ALA A 40 13.92 2.78 0.70
CA ALA A 40 15.00 3.75 0.66
C ALA A 40 16.15 3.20 -0.20
N GLY A 41 16.54 3.93 -1.23
CA GLY A 41 17.68 3.62 -2.10
C GLY A 41 17.85 4.73 -3.14
N GLY A 42 19.06 4.86 -3.72
CA GLY A 42 19.43 5.85 -4.75
C GLY A 42 18.58 5.80 -6.02
N ASP A 43 19.12 5.57 -7.22
CA ASP A 43 18.28 5.35 -8.42
C ASP A 43 18.00 3.84 -8.69
N PRO A 44 17.26 3.08 -7.85
CA PRO A 44 16.55 1.91 -8.33
C PRO A 44 15.21 2.33 -8.96
N PRO A 45 14.67 1.56 -9.92
CA PRO A 45 13.36 1.83 -10.48
C PRO A 45 12.30 1.84 -9.36
N GLN A 46 11.42 2.84 -9.38
CA GLN A 46 10.31 2.93 -8.45
C GLN A 46 9.20 1.98 -8.92
N ILE A 47 8.72 1.13 -8.02
CA ILE A 47 7.73 0.10 -8.34
C ILE A 47 6.44 0.40 -7.58
N GLU A 48 5.32 0.44 -8.29
CA GLU A 48 3.99 0.60 -7.74
C GLU A 48 3.08 -0.51 -8.24
N VAL A 49 2.42 -1.22 -7.33
CA VAL A 49 1.37 -2.19 -7.68
C VAL A 49 0.04 -1.55 -7.36
N ARG A 50 -0.83 -1.42 -8.36
CA ARG A 50 -2.14 -0.79 -8.23
C ARG A 50 -3.23 -1.62 -8.88
N ASP A 51 -4.39 -1.70 -8.25
CA ASP A 51 -5.59 -2.26 -8.86
C ASP A 51 -6.20 -1.25 -9.85
N ILE A 52 -6.41 -1.67 -11.10
CA ILE A 52 -7.07 -0.90 -12.15
C ILE A 52 -8.22 -1.75 -12.68
N ASN A 53 -9.47 -1.31 -12.44
CA ASN A 53 -10.69 -1.94 -12.93
C ASN A 53 -10.86 -3.43 -12.53
N GLY A 54 -10.42 -3.81 -11.32
CA GLY A 54 -10.57 -5.18 -10.79
C GLY A 54 -9.45 -6.13 -11.24
N GLY A 55 -8.41 -5.61 -11.89
CA GLY A 55 -7.18 -6.31 -12.23
C GLY A 55 -5.97 -5.64 -11.59
N THR A 56 -5.00 -6.42 -11.13
CA THR A 56 -3.73 -5.87 -10.67
C THR A 56 -2.93 -5.30 -11.84
N SER A 57 -2.20 -4.23 -11.60
CA SER A 57 -1.22 -3.68 -12.52
C SER A 57 0.07 -3.41 -11.77
N LEU A 58 1.19 -3.72 -12.40
CA LEU A 58 2.52 -3.41 -11.91
C LEU A 58 3.08 -2.28 -12.77
N VAL A 59 3.43 -1.17 -12.13
CA VAL A 59 3.98 0.02 -12.75
C VAL A 59 5.42 0.16 -12.28
N ILE A 60 6.33 0.34 -13.22
CA ILE A 60 7.76 0.50 -12.95
C ILE A 60 8.22 1.82 -13.57
N PHE A 61 8.71 2.72 -12.74
CA PHE A 61 9.22 4.02 -13.14
C PHE A 61 10.75 4.06 -13.04
N TYR A 62 11.40 4.39 -14.16
CA TYR A 62 12.84 4.57 -14.25
C TYR A 62 13.16 6.08 -14.23
N PRO A 63 13.65 6.61 -13.09
CA PRO A 63 13.89 8.04 -12.94
C PRO A 63 14.94 8.57 -13.92
N THR A 64 16.00 7.80 -14.19
CA THR A 64 17.08 8.15 -15.13
C THR A 64 16.56 8.41 -16.55
N GLU A 65 15.61 7.61 -17.00
CA GLU A 65 15.02 7.70 -18.35
C GLU A 65 13.71 8.51 -18.38
N LYS A 66 13.20 8.90 -17.20
CA LYS A 66 11.86 9.45 -17.00
C LYS A 66 10.77 8.59 -17.65
N LYS A 67 10.94 7.27 -17.63
CA LYS A 67 10.07 6.34 -18.36
C LYS A 67 9.29 5.44 -17.41
N VAL A 68 8.02 5.27 -17.70
CA VAL A 68 7.12 4.40 -16.95
C VAL A 68 6.79 3.19 -17.83
N TYR A 69 6.93 2.00 -17.28
CA TYR A 69 6.53 0.73 -17.88
C TYR A 69 5.32 0.19 -17.12
N VAL A 70 4.33 -0.29 -17.85
CA VAL A 70 3.09 -0.82 -17.28
C VAL A 70 2.93 -2.27 -17.67
N TYR A 71 2.72 -3.11 -16.66
CA TYR A 71 2.45 -4.53 -16.77
C TYR A 71 1.04 -4.79 -16.26
N GLN A 72 0.17 -5.33 -17.11
CA GLN A 72 -1.21 -5.64 -16.75
C GLN A 72 -1.29 -7.07 -16.22
N THR A 73 -2.15 -7.29 -15.22
CA THR A 73 -2.46 -8.61 -14.64
C THR A 73 -1.21 -9.41 -14.22
N PRO A 74 -0.29 -8.85 -13.40
CA PRO A 74 0.82 -9.63 -12.88
C PRO A 74 0.29 -10.78 -12.02
N PHE A 75 0.63 -12.01 -12.40
CA PHE A 75 0.20 -13.24 -11.74
C PHE A 75 1.38 -14.00 -11.13
N VAL A 76 1.23 -14.41 -9.87
CA VAL A 76 2.24 -15.15 -9.12
C VAL A 76 2.48 -16.53 -9.75
N GLY A 77 3.68 -16.76 -10.30
CA GLY A 77 4.05 -18.02 -10.94
C GLY A 77 4.56 -17.89 -12.37
N LEU A 78 4.41 -16.72 -12.99
CA LEU A 78 5.08 -16.41 -14.25
C LEU A 78 6.43 -15.75 -13.97
N PRO A 79 7.55 -16.29 -14.49
CA PRO A 79 8.87 -15.69 -14.30
C PRO A 79 9.04 -14.37 -15.06
N ASN A 80 8.31 -14.21 -16.18
CA ASN A 80 8.37 -13.03 -17.04
C ASN A 80 6.94 -12.56 -17.35
N TRP A 81 6.68 -11.27 -17.17
CA TRP A 81 5.43 -10.63 -17.60
C TRP A 81 5.67 -9.78 -18.84
N PRO A 82 4.84 -9.92 -19.89
CA PRO A 82 4.93 -9.05 -21.06
C PRO A 82 4.58 -7.61 -20.64
N CYS A 83 5.43 -6.67 -21.03
CA CYS A 83 5.15 -5.25 -20.86
C CYS A 83 4.00 -4.85 -21.80
N ALA A 84 2.97 -4.18 -21.26
CA ALA A 84 1.80 -3.79 -22.03
C ALA A 84 2.08 -2.54 -22.87
N TYR A 85 2.58 -1.49 -22.22
CA TYR A 85 3.04 -0.27 -22.86
C TYR A 85 4.00 0.49 -21.96
N SER A 86 4.77 1.41 -22.56
CA SER A 86 5.59 2.37 -21.83
C SER A 86 5.24 3.80 -22.21
N PHE A 87 5.59 4.77 -21.39
CA PHE A 87 5.47 6.19 -21.74
C PHE A 87 6.53 7.01 -21.01
N THR A 88 6.94 8.12 -21.61
CA THR A 88 7.89 9.05 -21.00
C THR A 88 7.14 10.17 -20.30
N LEU A 89 7.57 10.51 -19.09
CA LEU A 89 7.05 11.64 -18.34
C LEU A 89 7.57 12.94 -18.97
N GLY A 90 6.66 13.70 -19.56
CA GLY A 90 6.91 15.04 -20.08
C GLY A 90 6.56 16.12 -19.06
N ALA A 91 6.11 17.28 -19.54
CA ALA A 91 5.61 18.34 -18.68
C ALA A 91 4.32 17.90 -17.96
N PRO A 92 4.13 18.26 -16.68
CA PRO A 92 2.87 18.03 -15.98
C PRO A 92 1.69 18.63 -16.76
N GLY A 93 0.63 17.84 -16.97
CA GLY A 93 -0.55 18.25 -17.75
C GLY A 93 -0.42 18.06 -19.28
N ALA A 94 0.75 17.67 -19.79
CA ALA A 94 0.90 17.28 -21.19
C ALA A 94 0.23 15.92 -21.47
N PRO A 95 -0.22 15.67 -22.71
CA PRO A 95 -0.79 14.38 -23.09
C PRO A 95 0.25 13.25 -22.95
N ILE A 96 -0.22 12.10 -22.47
CA ILE A 96 0.61 10.90 -22.32
C ILE A 96 0.54 10.08 -23.62
N ASN A 97 1.65 10.01 -24.35
CA ASN A 97 1.76 9.16 -25.53
C ASN A 97 2.29 7.78 -25.15
N ARG A 98 1.43 6.76 -25.26
CA ARG A 98 1.82 5.37 -25.05
C ARG A 98 2.70 4.90 -26.21
N GLN A 99 3.81 4.28 -25.86
CA GLN A 99 4.77 3.70 -26.78
C GLN A 99 4.79 2.17 -26.59
N PRO A 100 5.01 1.40 -27.67
CA PRO A 100 5.23 -0.03 -27.55
C PRO A 100 6.44 -0.30 -26.66
N CYS A 101 6.37 -1.37 -25.87
CA CYS A 101 7.52 -1.80 -25.08
C CYS A 101 8.61 -2.35 -25.99
N PRO A 102 9.90 -2.16 -25.63
CA PRO A 102 10.98 -2.83 -26.35
C PRO A 102 10.76 -4.35 -26.26
N SER A 103 10.95 -5.04 -27.39
CA SER A 103 10.98 -6.50 -27.39
C SER A 103 12.12 -6.96 -26.50
N LEU A 104 11.84 -7.77 -25.49
CA LEU A 104 12.86 -8.52 -24.76
C LEU A 104 13.66 -9.33 -25.80
N GLN A 105 14.90 -8.91 -26.07
CA GLN A 105 15.86 -9.71 -26.84
C GLN A 105 16.47 -10.79 -25.95
#